data_AF-A0A5E4KL18-F1
#
_entry.id   AF-A0A5E4KL18-F1
#
_cell.length_a   1.000
_cell.length_b   1.000
_cell.length_c   1.000
_cell.angle_alpha   90.00
_cell.angle_beta   90.00
_cell.angle_gamma   90.00
#
_symmetry.space_group_name_H-M   'P 1'
#
loop_
_entity.id
_entity.type
_entity.pdbx_description
1 polymer ?
#
loop_
_entity_poly.entity_id
_entity_poly.type
_entity_poly.pdbx_seq_one_letter_code
_entity_poly.pdbx_strand_id
1 'polypeptide(L)' 'METINKEELLFYISKETMQYEAMRAIGRYLTEEELDMAKDGLEWGLTFDIETVYNTILFEMIKDKCP' A
#
# COMPACT_ATOMS: atom_id res chain seq x y z
N MET A 1 5.69 1.09 -29.94
CA MET A 1 5.61 1.84 -28.67
C MET A 1 4.50 1.18 -27.87
N GLU A 2 4.82 0.57 -26.74
CA GLU A 2 3.79 0.09 -25.82
C GLU A 2 3.02 1.30 -25.28
N THR A 3 1.71 1.27 -25.46
CA THR A 3 0.80 2.25 -24.86
C THR A 3 0.68 1.93 -23.38
N ILE A 4 1.39 2.69 -22.55
CA ILE A 4 1.23 2.65 -21.10
C ILE A 4 -0.23 2.99 -20.79
N ASN A 5 -0.96 2.06 -20.18
CA ASN A 5 -2.30 2.34 -19.69
C ASN A 5 -2.17 3.23 -18.45
N LYS A 6 -2.47 4.53 -18.61
CA LYS A 6 -2.15 5.55 -17.60
C LYS A 6 -3.04 5.48 -16.35
N GLU A 7 -4.12 4.72 -16.39
CA GLU A 7 -5.11 4.64 -15.30
C GLU A 7 -5.03 3.34 -14.50
N GLU A 8 -3.96 2.56 -14.66
CA GLU A 8 -3.79 1.32 -13.90
C GLU A 8 -3.44 1.63 -12.44
N LEU A 9 -4.27 1.13 -11.52
CA LEU A 9 -4.05 1.24 -10.09
C LEU A 9 -3.00 0.23 -9.65
N LEU A 10 -1.82 0.72 -9.26
CA LEU A 10 -0.71 -0.13 -8.81
C LEU A 10 -0.89 -0.66 -7.38
N PHE A 11 -1.66 0.05 -6.53
CA PHE A 11 -1.85 -0.32 -5.13
C PHE A 11 -3.14 0.30 -4.56
N TYR A 12 -3.91 -0.47 -3.79
CA TYR A 12 -4.99 0.05 -2.94
C TYR A 12 -5.11 -0.77 -1.65
N ILE A 13 -5.57 -0.10 -0.58
CA ILE A 13 -6.04 -0.74 0.65
C ILE A 13 -7.48 -0.29 0.85
N SER A 14 -8.42 -1.23 0.93
CA SER A 14 -9.82 -0.91 1.16
C SER A 14 -10.11 -0.68 2.65
N LYS A 15 -11.19 0.06 2.95
CA LYS A 15 -11.71 0.17 4.32
C LYS A 15 -12.02 -1.21 4.91
N GLU A 16 -12.52 -2.14 4.11
CA GLU A 16 -12.82 -3.51 4.55
C GLU A 16 -11.55 -4.26 5.00
N THR A 17 -10.46 -4.19 4.22
CA THR A 17 -9.17 -4.75 4.63
C THR A 17 -8.68 -4.11 5.92
N MET A 18 -8.81 -2.78 6.05
CA MET A 18 -8.41 -2.10 7.28
C MET A 18 -9.23 -2.55 8.49
N GLN A 19 -10.54 -2.75 8.30
CA GLN A 19 -11.44 -3.26 9.34
C GLN A 19 -11.10 -4.70 9.74
N TYR A 20 -10.73 -5.55 8.78
CA TYR A 20 -10.25 -6.91 9.05
C TYR A 20 -8.98 -6.91 9.91
N GLU A 21 -7.99 -6.09 9.55
CA GLU A 21 -6.76 -6.00 10.33
C GLU A 21 -6.99 -5.39 11.71
N ALA A 22 -7.89 -4.41 11.85
CA ALA A 22 -8.27 -3.87 13.15
C ALA A 22 -8.93 -4.94 14.04
N MET A 23 -9.83 -5.75 13.49
CA MET A 23 -10.42 -6.87 14.23
C MET A 23 -9.34 -7.85 14.72
N ARG A 24 -8.32 -8.12 13.91
CA ARG A 24 -7.19 -9.00 14.30
C ARG A 24 -6.27 -8.38 15.36
N ALA A 25 -5.98 -7.08 15.24
CA ALA A 25 -4.99 -6.41 16.08
C ALA A 25 -5.56 -5.95 17.43
N ILE A 26 -6.78 -5.40 17.43
CA ILE A 26 -7.41 -4.77 18.60
C ILE A 26 -8.77 -5.37 18.99
N GLY A 27 -9.25 -6.40 18.26
CA GLY A 27 -10.44 -7.16 18.64
C GLY A 27 -11.78 -6.45 18.38
N ARG A 28 -11.78 -5.37 17.59
CA ARG A 28 -12.99 -4.66 17.19
C ARG A 28 -12.81 -3.91 15.87
N TYR A 29 -13.92 -3.48 15.29
CA TYR A 29 -13.92 -2.55 14.17
C TYR A 29 -13.54 -1.13 14.61
N LEU A 30 -12.89 -0.42 13.70
CA LEU A 30 -12.59 1.00 13.80
C LEU A 30 -13.86 1.82 13.59
N THR A 31 -13.96 2.94 14.31
CA THR A 31 -14.92 4.00 14.01
C THR A 31 -14.50 4.75 12.73
N GLU A 32 -15.37 5.59 12.18
CA GLU A 32 -14.99 6.44 11.02
C GLU A 32 -13.83 7.38 11.36
N GLU A 33 -13.80 7.96 12.56
CA GLU A 33 -12.68 8.80 13.03
C GLU A 33 -11.37 8.01 13.09
N GLU A 34 -11.43 6.76 13.55
CA GLU A 34 -10.27 5.87 13.58
C GLU A 34 -9.83 5.41 12.18
N LEU A 35 -10.76 5.27 11.24
CA LEU A 35 -10.43 5.02 9.83
C LEU A 35 -9.73 6.21 9.20
N ASP A 36 -10.12 7.44 9.54
CA ASP A 36 -9.44 8.64 9.08
C ASP A 36 -8.02 8.72 9.66
N MET A 37 -7.84 8.43 10.96
CA MET A 37 -6.50 8.32 11.56
C MET A 37 -5.66 7.20 10.92
N ALA A 38 -6.28 6.06 10.58
CA ALA A 38 -5.59 4.97 9.88
C ALA A 38 -5.12 5.39 8.48
N LYS A 39 -5.89 6.24 7.79
CA LYS A 39 -5.49 6.83 6.51
C LYS A 39 -4.27 7.75 6.68
N ASP A 40 -4.26 8.62 7.69
CA ASP A 40 -3.11 9.49 7.96
C ASP A 40 -1.85 8.68 8.28
N GLY A 41 -2.01 7.61 9.08
CA GLY A 41 -0.93 6.67 9.37
C GLY A 41 -0.41 5.93 8.14
N LEU A 42 -1.31 5.54 7.21
CA LEU A 42 -0.94 4.92 5.94
C LEU A 42 -0.13 5.88 5.06
N GLU A 43 -0.57 7.13 4.92
CA GLU A 43 0.14 8.15 4.13
C GLU A 43 1.54 8.41 4.70
N TRP A 44 1.66 8.51 6.02
CA TRP A 44 2.95 8.69 6.68
C TRP A 44 3.87 7.48 6.50
N GLY A 45 3.35 6.26 6.72
CA GLY A 45 4.12 5.03 6.57
C GLY A 45 4.61 4.81 5.14
N LEU A 46 3.75 5.05 4.15
CA LEU A 46 4.15 4.99 2.74
C LEU A 46 5.19 6.06 2.40
N THR A 47 5.05 7.28 2.89
CA THR A 47 6.00 8.37 2.61
C THR A 47 7.38 8.09 3.22
N PHE A 48 7.42 7.52 4.44
CA PHE A 48 8.68 7.20 5.12
C PHE A 48 9.47 6.10 4.39
N ASP A 49 8.78 5.08 3.87
CA ASP A 49 9.40 3.91 3.24
C ASP A 49 9.28 3.88 1.70
N ILE A 50 8.89 4.99 1.06
CA ILE A 50 8.64 4.99 -0.39
C ILE A 50 9.89 4.63 -1.21
N GLU A 51 11.08 5.00 -0.71
CA GLU A 51 12.35 4.61 -1.33
C GLU A 51 12.56 3.10 -1.27
N THR A 52 12.18 2.44 -0.17
CA THR A 52 12.22 0.98 -0.03
C THR A 52 11.31 0.31 -1.04
N VAL A 53 10.10 0.87 -1.26
CA VAL A 53 9.14 0.37 -2.26
C VAL A 53 9.74 0.45 -3.66
N TYR A 54 10.27 1.61 -4.07
CA TYR A 54 10.89 1.76 -5.39
C TYR A 54 12.13 0.89 -5.57
N ASN A 55 12.99 0.81 -4.56
CA ASN A 55 14.19 -0.03 -4.62
C ASN A 55 13.83 -1.51 -4.76
N THR A 56 12.80 -1.98 -4.07
CA THR A 56 12.31 -3.37 -4.18
C THR A 56 11.74 -3.66 -5.57
N ILE A 57 10.91 -2.76 -6.09
CA ILE A 57 10.34 -2.87 -7.44
C ILE A 57 11.46 -2.94 -8.49
N LEU A 58 12.42 -2.01 -8.42
CA LEU A 58 13.54 -1.96 -9.36
C LEU A 58 14.47 -3.18 -9.23
N PHE A 59 14.73 -3.63 -8.00
CA PHE A 59 15.54 -4.82 -7.76
C PHE A 59 14.94 -6.07 -8.41
N GLU A 60 13.65 -6.34 -8.19
CA GLU A 60 12.97 -7.48 -8.81
C GLU A 60 12.92 -7.35 -10.34
N MET A 61 12.66 -6.15 -10.88
CA MET A 61 12.70 -5.90 -12.33
C MET A 61 14.07 -6.17 -12.96
N ILE A 62 15.16 -5.86 -12.25
CA ILE A 62 16.53 -6.07 -12.74
C ILE A 62 16.91 -7.55 -12.61
N LYS A 63 16.53 -8.19 -11.51
CA LYS A 63 16.77 -9.61 -11.25
C LYS A 63 16.11 -10.49 -12.31
N ASP A 64 14.89 -10.16 -12.75
CA ASP A 64 14.22 -10.88 -13.85
C ASP A 64 14.87 -10.65 -15.24
N LYS A 65 15.71 -9.63 -15.40
CA LYS A 65 16.37 -9.29 -16.67
C LYS A 65 17.82 -9.76 -16.79
N CYS A 66 18.39 -10.38 -15.76
CA CYS A 66 19.67 -11.08 -15.83
C CYS A 66 19.46 -12.56 -15.48
N PRO A 67 19.56 -13.50 -16.46
CA PRO A 67 19.61 -14.93 -16.16
C PRO A 67 20.86 -15.31 -15.34
#